data_AF-A0A934ZUX7-F1
#
_entry.id   AF-A0A934ZUX7-F1
#
_cell.length_a   1.000
_cell.length_b   1.000
_cell.length_c   1.000
_cell.angle_alpha   90.00
_cell.angle_beta   90.00
_cell.angle_gamma   90.00
#
_symmetry.space_group_name_H-M   'P 1'
#
loop_
_entity.id
_entity.type
_entity.pdbx_description
1 polymer ?
#
loop_
_entity_poly.entity_id
_entity_poly.type
_entity_poly.pdbx_seq_one_letter_code
_entity_poly.pdbx_strand_id
1 'polypeptide(L)'
;MIRQHANLITRPFGALISCGRIETGEVFEQDVRMEMEDGRTLDLRRITIRLDQATRDGDMELHLLTNLPKEMASAIEIADLYRKRWSIETAFQQLALWLNAELAPLGYPKAALFGFCVGLLSYNLLATVVASLKGVHGEEKVDEEVSGYLSANDVRMNAPGRDVVVEAEEWTARYGGLSAEEMAIVMLTLARHVDLRRLPEDPGEEDACPRTRFKGETHVSTKRLLDEARARKSRD
;
A
#
# COMPACT_ATOMS: atom_id res chain seq x y z
N MET A 1 15.35 5.18 1.21
CA MET A 1 14.48 6.38 1.21
C MET A 1 13.38 6.22 2.25
N ILE A 2 13.07 7.27 3.02
CA ILE A 2 11.97 7.31 3.99
C ILE A 2 11.20 8.64 3.89
N ARG A 3 9.93 8.68 4.31
CA ARG A 3 9.19 9.94 4.45
C ARG A 3 9.63 10.64 5.73
N GLN A 4 9.95 11.92 5.61
CA GLN A 4 10.16 12.79 6.76
C GLN A 4 8.80 13.06 7.42
N HIS A 5 8.71 12.73 8.70
CA HIS A 5 7.57 13.02 9.56
C HIS A 5 8.03 13.92 10.72
N ALA A 6 7.11 14.45 11.51
CA ALA A 6 7.41 15.48 12.53
C ALA A 6 8.52 15.12 13.53
N ASN A 7 8.74 13.83 13.79
CA ASN A 7 9.79 13.36 14.71
C ASN A 7 11.19 13.27 14.08
N LEU A 8 11.32 13.39 12.75
CA LEU A 8 12.60 13.39 12.05
C LEU A 8 13.06 14.83 11.82
N ILE A 9 13.78 15.36 12.81
CA ILE A 9 14.35 16.71 12.75
C ILE A 9 15.59 16.69 11.86
N THR A 10 15.56 17.49 10.81
CA THR A 10 16.70 17.67 9.89
C THR A 10 17.01 19.15 9.75
N ARG A 11 18.29 19.52 9.72
CA ARG A 11 18.73 20.89 9.47
C ARG A 11 19.17 21.03 8.01
N PRO A 12 18.56 21.91 7.20
CA PRO A 12 19.02 22.13 5.84
C PRO A 12 20.39 22.81 5.84
N PHE A 13 21.28 22.36 4.96
CA PHE A 13 22.58 22.97 4.71
C PHE A 13 22.85 23.11 3.20
N GLY A 14 21.87 23.59 2.46
CA GLY A 14 22.00 23.81 1.03
C GLY A 14 20.85 24.64 0.50
N ALA A 15 21.00 25.15 -0.73
CA ALA A 15 19.90 25.80 -1.43
C ALA A 15 18.83 24.76 -1.79
N LEU A 16 17.57 25.20 -1.81
CA LEU A 16 16.49 24.41 -2.39
C LEU A 16 16.57 24.54 -3.91
N ILE A 17 16.83 23.43 -4.60
CA ILE A 17 17.01 23.37 -6.05
C ILE A 17 15.75 22.79 -6.68
N SER A 18 15.19 23.46 -7.70
CA SER A 18 14.10 22.89 -8.49
C SER A 18 14.65 21.81 -9.42
N CYS A 19 14.08 20.61 -9.36
CA CYS A 19 14.51 19.44 -10.14
C CYS A 19 13.54 19.07 -11.27
N GLY A 20 12.42 19.77 -11.39
CA GLY A 20 11.40 19.53 -12.40
C GLY A 20 10.05 19.18 -11.79
N ARG A 21 9.25 18.43 -12.53
CA ARG A 21 7.85 18.12 -12.20
C ARG A 21 7.56 16.65 -12.48
N ILE A 22 6.80 16.03 -11.59
CA ILE A 22 6.16 14.73 -11.78
C ILE A 22 4.66 14.95 -12.04
N GLU A 23 3.95 13.90 -12.42
CA GLU A 23 2.51 13.95 -12.73
C GLU A 23 1.65 14.53 -11.58
N THR A 24 2.10 14.42 -10.33
CA THR A 24 1.34 14.87 -9.14
C THR A 24 1.88 16.13 -8.48
N GLY A 25 2.92 16.78 -9.03
CA GLY A 25 3.50 17.96 -8.39
C GLY A 25 4.92 18.35 -8.81
N GLU A 26 5.39 19.48 -8.28
CA GLU A 26 6.75 19.99 -8.50
C GLU A 26 7.75 19.34 -7.53
N VAL A 27 8.94 19.03 -8.02
CA VAL A 27 9.98 18.34 -7.24
C VAL A 27 11.16 19.27 -7.00
N PHE A 28 11.57 19.34 -5.74
CA PHE A 28 12.71 20.09 -5.28
C PHE A 28 13.65 19.19 -4.49
N GLU A 29 14.91 19.59 -4.43
CA GLU A 29 15.96 18.89 -3.71
C GLU A 29 16.73 19.85 -2.82
N GLN A 30 17.11 19.38 -1.64
CA GLN A 30 17.96 20.12 -0.71
C GLN A 30 18.81 19.18 0.13
N ASP A 31 20.06 19.54 0.37
CA ASP A 31 20.93 18.80 1.29
C ASP A 31 20.55 19.14 2.75
N VAL A 32 20.39 18.09 3.55
CA VAL A 32 19.97 18.19 4.96
C VAL A 32 20.81 17.29 5.84
N ARG A 33 21.05 17.73 7.07
CA ARG A 33 21.78 16.98 8.09
C ARG A 33 20.82 16.51 9.17
N MET A 34 20.88 15.23 9.49
CA MET A 34 20.14 14.60 10.57
C MET A 34 21.09 14.27 11.71
N GLU A 35 20.74 14.64 12.94
CA GLU A 35 21.46 14.22 14.15
C GLU A 35 20.79 12.95 14.69
N MET A 36 21.59 11.90 14.93
CA MET A 36 21.14 10.66 15.55
C MET A 36 21.25 10.74 17.07
N GLU A 37 20.52 9.87 17.79
CA GLU A 37 20.52 9.84 19.26
C GLU A 37 21.91 9.60 19.88
N ASP A 38 22.81 8.92 19.14
CA ASP A 38 24.19 8.65 19.57
C ASP A 38 25.18 9.79 19.23
N GLY A 39 24.68 10.94 18.77
CA GLY A 39 25.48 12.11 18.41
C GLY A 39 26.13 12.03 17.03
N ARG A 40 25.95 10.95 16.27
CA ARG A 40 26.40 10.89 14.88
C ARG A 40 25.53 11.79 14.01
N THR A 41 26.14 12.37 12.98
CA THR A 41 25.43 13.15 11.96
C THR A 41 25.37 12.37 10.66
N LEU A 42 24.23 12.45 9.99
CA LEU A 42 24.01 11.83 8.69
C LEU A 42 23.60 12.90 7.68
N ASP A 43 24.41 13.04 6.64
CA ASP A 43 24.10 13.92 5.51
C ASP A 43 23.19 13.17 4.54
N LEU A 44 22.07 13.80 4.20
CA LEU A 44 20.99 13.23 3.42
C LEU A 44 20.56 14.24 2.37
N ARG A 45 19.97 13.73 1.30
CA ARG A 45 19.21 14.54 0.34
C ARG A 45 17.74 14.52 0.79
N ARG A 46 17.16 15.71 0.93
CA ARG A 46 15.72 15.89 1.10
C ARG A 46 15.09 16.22 -0.25
N ILE A 47 14.14 15.40 -0.65
CA ILE A 47 13.33 15.61 -1.84
C ILE A 47 11.97 16.10 -1.37
N THR A 48 11.60 17.30 -1.79
CA THR A 48 10.30 17.90 -1.49
C THR A 48 9.43 17.83 -2.73
N ILE A 49 8.27 17.21 -2.60
CA ILE A 49 7.25 17.17 -3.65
C ILE A 49 6.14 18.12 -3.21
N ARG A 50 5.96 19.22 -3.95
CA ARG A 50 4.82 20.11 -3.79
C ARG A 50 3.67 19.57 -4.62
N LEU A 51 2.66 19.05 -3.95
CA LEU A 51 1.55 18.34 -4.56
C LEU A 51 0.59 19.33 -5.23
N ASP A 52 0.02 18.93 -6.37
CA ASP A 52 -1.04 19.71 -7.03
C ASP A 52 -2.36 19.66 -6.25
N GLN A 53 -2.60 18.55 -5.54
CA GLN A 53 -3.75 18.33 -4.69
C GLN A 53 -3.27 17.93 -3.28
N ALA A 54 -3.98 18.42 -2.27
CA ALA A 54 -3.65 18.10 -0.89
C ALA A 54 -3.78 16.60 -0.61
N THR A 55 -2.97 16.07 0.31
CA THR A 55 -3.20 14.73 0.86
C THR A 55 -4.53 14.67 1.61
N ARG A 56 -4.99 13.47 1.97
CA ARG A 56 -6.17 13.28 2.84
C ARG A 56 -6.10 14.09 4.15
N ASP A 57 -4.90 14.32 4.67
CA ASP A 57 -4.66 15.08 5.90
C ASP A 57 -4.53 16.60 5.66
N GLY A 58 -4.57 17.04 4.39
CA GLY A 58 -4.47 18.44 3.98
C GLY A 58 -3.06 18.91 3.64
N ASP A 59 -2.05 18.02 3.63
CA ASP A 59 -0.67 18.39 3.36
C ASP A 59 -0.48 18.71 1.86
N MET A 60 0.15 19.86 1.57
CA MET A 60 0.54 20.27 0.21
C MET A 60 1.99 19.93 -0.12
N GLU A 61 2.78 19.53 0.87
CA GLU A 61 4.18 19.16 0.67
C GLU A 61 4.47 17.78 1.27
N LEU A 62 5.19 16.96 0.50
CA LEU A 62 5.70 15.68 0.93
C LEU A 62 7.24 15.74 0.93
N HIS A 63 7.85 15.42 2.06
CA HIS A 63 9.30 15.40 2.19
C HIS A 63 9.84 13.97 2.31
N LEU A 64 10.81 13.63 1.48
CA LEU A 64 11.48 12.33 1.42
C LEU A 64 12.95 12.50 1.75
N LEU A 65 13.51 11.61 2.56
CA LEU A 65 14.94 11.59 2.90
C LEU A 65 15.60 10.38 2.25
N THR A 66 16.76 10.61 1.63
CA THR A 66 17.55 9.56 0.98
C THR A 66 19.03 9.80 1.17
N ASN A 67 19.79 8.72 1.35
CA ASN A 67 21.26 8.73 1.33
C ASN A 67 21.80 8.28 -0.04
N LEU A 68 20.93 8.08 -1.04
CA LEU A 68 21.37 7.70 -2.37
C LEU A 68 22.06 8.89 -3.04
N PRO A 69 23.29 8.73 -3.58
CA PRO A 69 23.95 9.75 -4.40
C PRO A 69 23.12 10.15 -5.63
N LYS A 70 23.36 11.37 -6.13
CA LYS A 70 22.63 11.93 -7.29
C LYS A 70 22.90 11.14 -8.56
N GLU A 71 24.09 10.55 -8.67
CA GLU A 71 24.56 9.77 -9.82
C GLU A 71 23.82 8.43 -9.95
N MET A 72 23.28 7.89 -8.84
CA MET A 72 22.53 6.63 -8.87
C MET A 72 21.03 6.84 -9.09
N ALA A 73 20.47 7.93 -8.58
CA ALA A 73 19.06 8.23 -8.72
C ALA A 73 18.79 9.73 -8.57
N SER A 74 18.14 10.29 -9.59
CA SER A 74 17.69 11.68 -9.60
C SER A 74 16.55 11.92 -8.60
N ALA A 75 16.30 13.18 -8.24
CA ALA A 75 15.20 13.53 -7.35
C ALA A 75 13.82 13.14 -7.95
N ILE A 76 13.67 13.22 -9.28
CA ILE A 76 12.46 12.84 -10.01
C ILE A 76 12.22 11.33 -9.91
N GLU A 77 13.22 10.51 -10.21
CA GLU A 77 13.10 9.04 -10.13
C GLU A 77 12.74 8.57 -8.73
N ILE A 78 13.33 9.20 -7.72
CA ILE A 78 13.06 8.88 -6.32
C ILE A 78 11.63 9.28 -5.92
N ALA A 79 11.16 10.46 -6.37
CA ALA A 79 9.79 10.91 -6.14
C ALA A 79 8.76 9.98 -6.81
N ASP A 80 8.98 9.61 -8.07
CA ASP A 80 8.10 8.67 -8.80
C ASP A 80 8.09 7.28 -8.17
N LEU A 81 9.25 6.78 -7.73
CA LEU A 81 9.35 5.50 -7.04
C LEU A 81 8.60 5.54 -5.69
N TYR A 82 8.70 6.66 -4.95
CA TYR A 82 7.95 6.82 -3.72
C TYR A 82 6.44 6.83 -3.98
N ARG A 83 5.99 7.47 -5.06
CA ARG A 83 4.58 7.44 -5.46
C ARG A 83 4.11 6.01 -5.72
N LYS A 84 4.92 5.19 -6.41
CA LYS A 84 4.61 3.77 -6.62
C LYS A 84 4.50 2.99 -5.31
N ARG A 85 5.16 3.42 -4.23
CA ARG A 85 5.03 2.76 -2.92
C ARG A 85 3.60 2.81 -2.37
N TRP A 86 2.79 3.81 -2.74
CA TRP A 86 1.39 3.84 -2.33
C TRP A 86 0.60 2.64 -2.84
N SER A 87 1.02 1.99 -3.94
CA SER A 87 0.37 0.76 -4.40
C SER A 87 0.44 -0.36 -3.36
N ILE A 88 1.46 -0.36 -2.49
CA ILE A 88 1.58 -1.32 -1.38
C ILE A 88 0.54 -1.02 -0.30
N GLU A 89 0.29 0.26 0.01
CA GLU A 89 -0.72 0.65 0.98
C GLU A 89 -2.13 0.32 0.48
N THR A 90 -2.41 0.60 -0.79
CA THR A 90 -3.65 0.17 -1.45
C THR A 90 -3.81 -1.35 -1.42
N ALA A 91 -2.75 -2.11 -1.69
CA ALA A 91 -2.78 -3.57 -1.60
C ALA A 91 -3.10 -4.06 -0.19
N PHE A 92 -2.53 -3.43 0.85
CA PHE A 92 -2.85 -3.78 2.25
C PHE A 92 -4.28 -3.42 2.64
N GLN A 93 -4.80 -2.29 2.14
CA GLN A 93 -6.18 -1.90 2.35
C GLN A 93 -7.14 -2.90 1.67
N GLN A 94 -6.88 -3.25 0.42
CA GLN A 94 -7.67 -4.24 -0.34
C GLN A 94 -7.59 -5.63 0.30
N LEU A 95 -6.40 -6.06 0.76
CA LEU A 95 -6.22 -7.29 1.52
C LEU A 95 -7.16 -7.33 2.74
N ALA A 96 -7.21 -6.26 3.53
CA ALA A 96 -8.07 -6.17 4.70
C ALA A 96 -9.55 -6.22 4.33
N LEU A 97 -9.97 -5.41 3.33
CA LEU A 97 -11.37 -5.28 2.91
C LEU A 97 -11.90 -6.55 2.22
N TRP A 98 -11.19 -7.06 1.21
CA TRP A 98 -11.69 -8.13 0.35
C TRP A 98 -11.64 -9.50 1.00
N LEU A 99 -10.60 -9.77 1.78
CA LEU A 99 -10.36 -11.09 2.37
C LEU A 99 -10.74 -11.17 3.84
N ASN A 100 -11.27 -10.08 4.42
CA ASN A 100 -11.52 -9.95 5.85
C ASN A 100 -10.26 -10.33 6.65
N ALA A 101 -9.09 -9.87 6.18
CA ALA A 101 -7.78 -10.35 6.61
C ALA A 101 -7.38 -9.87 8.02
N GLU A 102 -8.22 -9.07 8.68
CA GLU A 102 -8.18 -8.92 10.15
C GLU A 102 -8.69 -10.20 10.81
N LEU A 103 -7.90 -11.27 10.70
CA LEU A 103 -8.11 -12.51 11.43
C LEU A 103 -8.20 -12.17 12.92
N ALA A 104 -9.24 -12.70 13.60
CA ALA A 104 -9.30 -12.67 15.05
C ALA A 104 -7.93 -13.11 15.61
N PRO A 105 -7.32 -12.35 16.54
CA PRO A 105 -5.93 -12.56 16.90
C PRO A 105 -5.74 -14.01 17.34
N LEU A 106 -4.95 -14.76 16.58
CA LEU A 106 -4.72 -16.20 16.76
C LEU A 106 -3.98 -16.52 18.08
N GLY A 107 -3.83 -15.57 19.01
CA GLY A 107 -3.17 -15.72 20.31
C GLY A 107 -1.66 -15.99 20.24
N TYR A 108 -1.13 -16.31 19.06
CA TYR A 108 0.24 -16.78 18.83
C TYR A 108 0.91 -16.02 17.67
N PRO A 109 2.04 -15.33 17.90
CA PRO A 109 2.71 -14.54 16.86
C PRO A 109 3.05 -15.32 15.58
N LYS A 110 3.44 -16.59 15.71
CA LYS A 110 3.74 -17.46 14.56
C LYS A 110 2.49 -17.76 13.72
N ALA A 111 1.35 -17.99 14.35
CA ALA A 111 0.09 -18.25 13.67
C ALA A 111 -0.42 -16.99 12.96
N ALA A 112 -0.26 -15.82 13.59
CA ALA A 112 -0.57 -14.54 12.97
C ALA A 112 0.27 -14.28 11.71
N LEU A 113 1.59 -14.51 11.78
CA LEU A 113 2.47 -14.37 10.61
C LEU A 113 2.09 -15.35 9.48
N PHE A 114 1.79 -16.60 9.82
CA PHE A 114 1.35 -17.59 8.84
C PHE A 114 0.04 -17.17 8.16
N GLY A 115 -0.97 -16.77 8.94
CA GLY A 115 -2.25 -16.28 8.41
C GLY A 115 -2.08 -15.06 7.50
N PHE A 116 -1.19 -14.13 7.89
CA PHE A 116 -0.84 -12.99 7.07
C PHE A 116 -0.20 -13.39 5.72
N CYS A 117 0.76 -14.33 5.72
CA CYS A 117 1.37 -14.84 4.49
C CYS A 117 0.35 -15.51 3.56
N VAL A 118 -0.57 -16.30 4.12
CA VAL A 118 -1.66 -16.92 3.35
C VAL A 118 -2.60 -15.87 2.77
N GLY A 119 -2.91 -14.81 3.53
CA GLY A 119 -3.68 -13.67 3.06
C GLY A 119 -2.99 -12.99 1.87
N LEU A 120 -1.69 -12.72 1.96
CA LEU A 120 -0.94 -12.10 0.87
C LEU A 120 -0.93 -12.95 -0.41
N LEU A 121 -0.75 -14.27 -0.29
CA LEU A 121 -0.84 -15.17 -1.44
C LEU A 121 -2.24 -15.16 -2.07
N SER A 122 -3.27 -15.19 -1.23
CA SER A 122 -4.67 -15.14 -1.68
C SER A 122 -4.99 -13.83 -2.39
N TYR A 123 -4.48 -12.71 -1.87
CA TYR A 123 -4.59 -11.41 -2.51
C TYR A 123 -3.89 -11.38 -3.88
N ASN A 124 -2.68 -11.92 -4.00
CA ASN A 124 -1.98 -11.96 -5.30
C ASN A 124 -2.76 -12.76 -6.34
N LEU A 125 -3.40 -13.86 -5.95
CA LEU A 125 -4.27 -14.65 -6.83
C LEU A 125 -5.49 -13.83 -7.27
N LEU A 126 -6.18 -13.20 -6.32
CA LEU A 126 -7.35 -12.37 -6.61
C LEU A 126 -6.99 -11.15 -7.47
N ALA A 127 -5.86 -10.49 -7.19
CA ALA A 127 -5.34 -9.38 -7.99
C ALA A 127 -5.03 -9.81 -9.43
N THR A 128 -4.59 -11.06 -9.65
CA THR A 128 -4.37 -11.61 -10.99
C THR A 128 -5.70 -11.83 -11.74
N VAL A 129 -6.74 -12.29 -11.04
CA VAL A 129 -8.10 -12.39 -11.58
C VAL A 129 -8.66 -11.00 -11.94
N VAL A 130 -8.52 -10.03 -11.05
CA VAL A 130 -8.96 -8.65 -11.30
C VAL A 130 -8.19 -8.04 -12.46
N ALA A 131 -6.87 -8.28 -12.55
CA ALA A 131 -6.06 -7.82 -13.67
C ALA A 131 -6.50 -8.39 -15.03
N SER A 132 -6.96 -9.65 -15.08
CA SER A 132 -7.50 -10.21 -16.32
C SER A 132 -8.85 -9.59 -16.69
N LEU A 133 -9.69 -9.25 -15.71
CA LEU A 133 -10.93 -8.48 -15.93
C LEU A 133 -10.60 -7.09 -16.48
N LYS A 134 -9.65 -6.38 -15.87
CA LYS A 134 -9.17 -5.06 -16.35
C LYS A 134 -8.68 -5.12 -17.79
N GLY A 135 -7.90 -6.15 -18.13
CA GLY A 135 -7.37 -6.35 -19.48
C GLY A 135 -8.44 -6.56 -20.56
N VAL A 136 -9.65 -6.99 -20.19
CA VAL A 136 -10.75 -7.26 -21.13
C VAL A 136 -11.81 -6.16 -21.12
N HIS A 137 -12.20 -5.68 -19.93
CA HIS A 137 -13.33 -4.79 -19.73
C HIS A 137 -12.92 -3.32 -19.54
N GLY A 138 -11.61 -3.05 -19.45
CA GLY A 138 -11.05 -1.73 -19.15
C GLY A 138 -10.75 -1.56 -17.67
N GLU A 139 -9.67 -0.82 -17.37
CA GLU A 139 -9.22 -0.60 -15.99
C GLU A 139 -10.20 0.25 -15.19
N GLU A 140 -10.57 1.42 -15.71
CA GLU A 140 -11.51 2.37 -15.09
C GLU A 140 -12.84 1.70 -14.72
N LYS A 141 -13.42 0.97 -15.68
CA LYS A 141 -14.69 0.28 -15.46
C LYS A 141 -14.63 -0.76 -14.35
N VAL A 142 -13.55 -1.55 -14.30
CA VAL A 142 -13.42 -2.60 -13.29
C VAL A 142 -13.15 -2.00 -11.91
N ASP A 143 -12.35 -0.95 -11.82
CA ASP A 143 -12.08 -0.27 -10.56
C ASP A 143 -13.33 0.43 -9.98
N GLU A 144 -14.25 0.89 -10.85
CA GLU A 144 -15.49 1.54 -10.42
C GLU A 144 -16.66 0.57 -10.16
N GLU A 145 -16.82 -0.46 -10.99
CA GLU A 145 -18.03 -1.29 -10.98
C GLU A 145 -17.85 -2.65 -10.28
N VAL A 146 -16.62 -3.12 -10.05
CA VAL A 146 -16.38 -4.50 -9.61
C VAL A 146 -15.92 -4.58 -8.17
N SER A 147 -16.70 -5.28 -7.36
CA SER A 147 -16.31 -5.55 -5.97
C SER A 147 -15.32 -6.69 -5.84
N GLY A 148 -14.12 -6.35 -5.38
CA GLY A 148 -13.12 -7.35 -5.00
C GLY A 148 -13.59 -8.22 -3.83
N TYR A 149 -14.40 -7.69 -2.91
CA TYR A 149 -15.01 -8.48 -1.83
C TYR A 149 -15.99 -9.52 -2.37
N LEU A 150 -16.92 -9.13 -3.25
CA LEU A 150 -17.85 -10.09 -3.85
C LEU A 150 -17.13 -11.11 -4.73
N SER A 151 -16.05 -10.70 -5.40
CA SER A 151 -15.20 -11.61 -6.18
C SER A 151 -14.56 -12.69 -5.28
N ALA A 152 -14.01 -12.30 -4.13
CA ALA A 152 -13.49 -13.24 -3.14
C ALA A 152 -14.60 -14.15 -2.57
N ASN A 153 -15.76 -13.57 -2.29
CA ASN A 153 -16.89 -14.31 -1.74
C ASN A 153 -17.49 -15.30 -2.74
N ASP A 154 -17.55 -14.97 -4.03
CA ASP A 154 -18.04 -15.87 -5.08
C ASP A 154 -17.19 -17.15 -5.14
N VAL A 155 -15.86 -17.00 -5.09
CA VAL A 155 -14.94 -18.14 -5.00
C VAL A 155 -15.24 -18.98 -3.76
N ARG A 156 -15.41 -18.35 -2.59
CA ARG A 156 -15.72 -19.04 -1.34
C ARG A 156 -17.03 -19.84 -1.40
N MET A 157 -18.06 -19.26 -2.01
CA MET A 157 -19.40 -19.87 -2.07
C MET A 157 -19.47 -21.01 -3.10
N ASN A 158 -18.70 -20.91 -4.19
CA ASN A 158 -18.77 -21.87 -5.30
C ASN A 158 -17.67 -22.94 -5.28
N ALA A 159 -16.56 -22.75 -4.54
CA ALA A 159 -15.45 -23.71 -4.49
C ALA A 159 -15.88 -25.15 -4.12
N PRO A 160 -16.72 -25.38 -3.08
CA PRO A 160 -17.15 -26.74 -2.74
C PRO A 160 -17.95 -27.42 -3.87
N GLY A 161 -18.77 -26.66 -4.59
CA GLY A 161 -19.52 -27.17 -5.74
C GLY A 161 -18.60 -27.53 -6.90
N ARG A 162 -17.53 -26.75 -7.10
CA ARG A 162 -16.54 -27.01 -8.15
C ARG A 162 -15.73 -28.27 -7.87
N ASP A 163 -15.33 -28.48 -6.62
CA ASP A 163 -14.51 -29.63 -6.22
C ASP A 163 -15.28 -30.97 -6.35
N VAL A 164 -16.62 -30.93 -6.43
CA VAL A 164 -17.46 -32.11 -6.74
C VAL A 164 -17.52 -32.39 -8.24
N VAL A 165 -17.32 -31.36 -9.08
CA VAL A 165 -17.53 -31.45 -10.53
C VAL A 165 -16.24 -31.72 -11.30
N VAL A 166 -15.10 -31.34 -10.75
CA VAL A 166 -13.80 -31.40 -11.43
C VAL A 166 -12.75 -32.02 -10.52
N GLU A 167 -12.14 -33.10 -10.98
CA GLU A 167 -11.09 -33.80 -10.25
C GLU A 167 -9.75 -33.02 -10.29
N ALA A 168 -8.92 -33.17 -9.26
CA ALA A 168 -7.66 -32.42 -9.13
C ALA A 168 -6.66 -32.74 -10.27
N GLU A 169 -6.68 -33.97 -10.78
CA GLU A 169 -5.85 -34.43 -11.88
C GLU A 169 -6.20 -33.70 -13.18
N GLU A 170 -7.48 -33.36 -13.39
CA GLU A 170 -7.93 -32.62 -14.58
C GLU A 170 -7.40 -31.17 -14.57
N TRP A 171 -7.37 -30.53 -13.40
CA TRP A 171 -6.74 -29.21 -13.25
C TRP A 171 -5.25 -29.25 -13.61
N THR A 172 -4.53 -30.24 -13.08
CA THR A 172 -3.09 -30.38 -13.33
C THR A 172 -2.80 -30.71 -14.78
N ALA A 173 -3.56 -31.63 -15.37
CA ALA A 173 -3.41 -32.02 -16.77
C ALA A 173 -3.68 -30.85 -17.73
N ARG A 174 -4.66 -30.00 -17.42
CA ARG A 174 -5.05 -28.88 -18.28
C ARG A 174 -4.21 -27.63 -18.11
N TYR A 175 -3.77 -27.33 -16.89
CA TYR A 175 -3.16 -26.02 -16.55
C TYR A 175 -1.74 -26.13 -15.97
N GLY A 176 -1.34 -27.29 -15.43
CA GLY A 176 -0.10 -27.44 -14.68
C GLY A 176 1.19 -27.29 -15.50
N GLY A 177 1.10 -27.46 -16.82
CA GLY A 177 2.23 -27.29 -17.75
C GLY A 177 2.28 -25.94 -18.47
N LEU A 178 1.31 -25.04 -18.23
CA LEU A 178 1.25 -23.77 -18.94
C LEU A 178 2.31 -22.80 -18.43
N SER A 179 2.93 -22.09 -19.37
CA SER A 179 3.72 -20.89 -19.07
C SER A 179 2.84 -19.77 -18.53
N ALA A 180 3.46 -18.74 -17.94
CA ALA A 180 2.74 -17.55 -17.47
C ALA A 180 1.99 -16.84 -18.61
N GLU A 181 2.55 -16.82 -19.80
CA GLU A 181 1.95 -16.19 -20.99
C GLU A 181 0.71 -16.96 -21.47
N GLU A 182 0.80 -18.29 -21.53
CA GLU A 182 -0.34 -19.15 -21.89
C GLU A 182 -1.45 -19.07 -20.83
N MET A 183 -1.08 -19.05 -19.55
CA MET A 183 -2.04 -18.86 -18.46
C MET A 183 -2.75 -17.50 -18.57
N ALA A 184 -2.02 -16.43 -18.91
CA ALA A 184 -2.61 -15.11 -19.12
C ALA A 184 -3.64 -15.13 -20.27
N ILE A 185 -3.36 -15.82 -21.38
CA ILE A 185 -4.29 -15.97 -22.50
C ILE A 185 -5.57 -16.70 -22.05
N VAL A 186 -5.43 -17.77 -21.27
CA VAL A 186 -6.58 -18.50 -20.69
C VAL A 186 -7.39 -17.57 -19.80
N MET A 187 -6.75 -16.84 -18.89
CA MET A 187 -7.40 -15.91 -17.97
C MET A 187 -8.17 -14.81 -18.70
N LEU A 188 -7.59 -14.22 -19.74
CA LEU A 188 -8.27 -13.22 -20.58
C LEU A 188 -9.46 -13.82 -21.34
N THR A 189 -9.34 -15.07 -21.81
CA THR A 189 -10.44 -15.77 -22.50
C THR A 189 -11.61 -16.03 -21.55
N LEU A 190 -11.33 -16.44 -20.31
CA LEU A 190 -12.35 -16.65 -19.28
C LEU A 190 -12.99 -15.32 -18.86
N ALA A 191 -12.18 -14.27 -18.66
CA ALA A 191 -12.63 -12.94 -18.26
C ALA A 191 -13.69 -12.33 -19.22
N ARG A 192 -13.61 -12.63 -20.52
CA ARG A 192 -14.62 -12.21 -21.52
C ARG A 192 -16.03 -12.74 -21.26
N HIS A 193 -16.15 -13.85 -20.55
CA HIS A 193 -17.43 -14.50 -20.28
C HIS A 193 -17.99 -14.13 -18.89
N VAL A 194 -17.27 -13.32 -18.11
CA VAL A 194 -17.70 -12.89 -16.79
C VAL A 194 -18.73 -11.77 -16.92
N ASP A 195 -19.87 -11.94 -16.25
CA ASP A 195 -20.89 -10.89 -16.13
C ASP A 195 -20.62 -10.01 -14.90
N LEU A 196 -20.03 -8.84 -15.13
CA LEU A 196 -19.63 -7.89 -14.07
C LEU A 196 -20.81 -7.43 -13.20
N ARG A 197 -22.04 -7.45 -13.72
CA ARG A 197 -23.25 -7.05 -12.98
C ARG A 197 -23.56 -7.95 -11.78
N ARG A 198 -22.94 -9.14 -11.73
CA ARG A 198 -23.06 -10.06 -10.59
C ARG A 198 -22.10 -9.74 -9.45
N LEU A 199 -21.15 -8.84 -9.68
CA LEU A 199 -20.12 -8.43 -8.72
C LEU A 199 -20.13 -6.90 -8.54
N PRO A 200 -21.29 -6.26 -8.32
CA PRO A 200 -21.37 -4.80 -8.25
C PRO A 200 -20.56 -4.27 -7.07
N GLU A 201 -19.76 -3.24 -7.31
CA GLU A 201 -19.21 -2.43 -6.23
C GLU A 201 -20.35 -1.67 -5.54
N ASP A 202 -20.29 -1.62 -4.21
CA ASP A 202 -21.25 -0.87 -3.41
C ASP A 202 -20.86 0.62 -3.49
N PRO A 203 -21.75 1.55 -3.87
CA PRO A 203 -21.51 2.97 -3.68
C PRO A 203 -21.34 3.21 -2.18
N GLY A 204 -20.09 3.27 -1.72
CA GLY A 204 -19.75 3.27 -0.29
C GLY A 204 -20.55 4.27 0.54
N GLU A 205 -20.75 3.94 1.83
CA GLU A 205 -21.36 4.86 2.80
C GLU A 205 -20.65 6.24 2.77
N GLU A 206 -21.46 7.31 2.82
CA GLU A 206 -21.01 8.71 2.85
C GLU A 206 -19.85 8.94 3.83
N ASP A 207 -18.95 9.86 3.45
CA ASP A 207 -17.71 10.20 4.14
C ASP A 207 -17.78 10.00 5.66
N ALA A 208 -17.03 9.01 6.15
CA ALA A 208 -16.90 8.77 7.58
C ALA A 208 -16.52 10.07 8.30
N CYS A 209 -17.31 10.44 9.32
CA CYS A 209 -17.09 11.63 10.14
C CYS A 209 -15.60 11.82 10.46
N PRO A 210 -15.05 13.03 10.23
CA PRO A 210 -13.62 13.27 10.37
C PRO A 210 -13.15 12.85 11.77
N ARG A 211 -12.09 12.05 11.83
CA ARG A 211 -11.50 11.60 13.11
C ARG A 211 -10.88 12.81 13.81
N THR A 212 -11.64 13.47 14.68
CA THR A 212 -11.22 14.71 15.36
C THR A 212 -10.41 14.47 16.64
N ARG A 213 -10.45 13.25 17.20
CA ARG A 213 -9.98 12.99 18.58
C ARG A 213 -8.49 13.28 18.83
N PHE A 214 -7.63 13.16 17.82
CA PHE A 214 -6.17 13.34 17.95
C PHE A 214 -5.59 14.19 16.82
N LYS A 215 -6.40 15.07 16.23
CA LYS A 215 -5.94 15.91 15.10
C LYS A 215 -4.85 16.88 15.59
N GLY A 216 -3.64 16.74 15.06
CA GLY A 216 -2.48 17.57 15.41
C GLY A 216 -1.63 17.05 16.58
N GLU A 217 -1.97 15.91 17.17
CA GLU A 217 -1.14 15.29 18.20
C GLU A 217 -0.13 14.30 17.56
N THR A 218 1.15 14.49 17.88
CA THR A 218 2.21 13.58 17.42
C THR A 218 2.12 12.25 18.17
N HIS A 219 1.97 11.14 17.44
CA HIS A 219 1.93 9.81 18.04
C HIS A 219 3.25 9.51 18.76
N VAL A 220 3.20 9.38 20.08
CA VAL A 220 4.33 9.03 20.96
C VAL A 220 4.12 7.64 21.56
N SER A 221 5.20 6.86 21.69
CA SER A 221 5.08 5.51 22.24
C SER A 221 4.66 5.56 23.72
N THR A 222 3.77 4.65 24.12
CA THR A 222 3.32 4.53 25.52
C THR A 222 4.50 4.37 26.49
N LYS A 223 5.56 3.68 26.06
CA LYS A 223 6.79 3.53 26.83
C LYS A 223 7.43 4.88 27.13
N ARG A 224 7.56 5.75 26.12
CA ARG A 224 8.15 7.09 26.27
C ARG A 224 7.36 7.96 27.25
N LEU A 225 6.02 7.91 27.18
CA LEU A 225 5.14 8.60 28.13
C LEU A 225 5.31 8.11 29.57
N LEU A 226 5.47 6.79 29.77
CA LEU A 226 5.70 6.19 31.07
C LEU A 226 7.08 6.55 31.64
N ASP A 227 8.10 6.57 30.80
CA ASP A 227 9.47 6.93 31.20
C ASP A 227 9.56 8.43 31.56
N GLU A 228 8.91 9.31 30.80
CA GLU A 228 8.78 10.74 31.11
C GLU A 228 8.01 10.99 32.42
N ALA A 229 6.93 10.23 32.66
CA ALA A 229 6.16 10.30 33.90
C ALA A 229 6.97 9.83 35.12
N ARG A 230 7.78 8.78 34.96
CA ARG A 230 8.70 8.30 36.01
C ARG A 230 9.81 9.30 36.29
N ALA A 231 10.37 9.93 35.26
CA ALA A 231 11.41 10.95 35.40
C ALA A 231 10.90 12.25 36.05
N ARG A 232 9.62 12.61 35.84
CA ARG A 232 8.98 13.72 36.58
C ARG A 232 8.78 13.39 38.05
N LYS A 233 8.33 12.16 38.37
CA LYS A 233 8.16 11.69 39.75
C LYS A 233 9.45 11.54 40.56
N SER A 234 10.60 11.42 39.91
CA SER A 234 11.90 11.35 40.60
C SER A 234 12.56 12.72 40.80
N ARG A 235 11.93 13.80 40.34
CA ARG A 235 12.40 15.18 40.46
C ARG A 235 11.62 16.01 41.50
N ASP A 236 10.52 15.47 42.01
CA ASP A 236 9.78 15.94 43.20
C ASP A 236 10.17 15.08 44.43
#